data_AF-A0A9Q1UYG3-F1
#
_entry.id   AF-A0A9Q1UYG3-F1
#
_cell.length_a   1.000
_cell.length_b   1.000
_cell.length_c   1.000
_cell.angle_alpha   90.00
_cell.angle_beta   90.00
_cell.angle_gamma   90.00
#
_symmetry.space_group_name_H-M   'P 1'
#
loop_
_entity.id
_entity.type
_entity.pdbx_description
1 polymer ?
#
loop_
_entity_poly.entity_id
_entity_poly.type
_entity_poly.pdbx_seq_one_letter_code
_entity_poly.pdbx_strand_id
1 'polypeptide(L)'
;MIKPYKIPKLALEFIGYLVISVIIAIFNFAFLYSISISFVKKLIEKGYYSPYTISDPKLIYWLKLSCILTALVIFFIFFIFFLGEKISYILYITKSIQILKSGNLTFRIESVGNNELSKLADTINSFSIALQNHMQNEVTNSYK
;
A
#
# COMPACT_ATOMS: atom_id res chain seq x y z
N MET A 1 23.06 27.54 -8.30
CA MET A 1 21.89 26.95 -8.97
C MET A 1 21.33 25.85 -8.06
N ILE A 2 20.21 26.09 -7.38
CA ILE A 2 19.56 25.09 -6.52
C ILE A 2 18.67 24.25 -7.45
N LYS A 3 19.03 22.98 -7.69
CA LYS A 3 18.15 22.06 -8.43
C LYS A 3 16.88 21.86 -7.60
N PRO A 4 15.67 22.11 -8.15
CA PRO A 4 14.44 21.88 -7.41
C PRO A 4 14.35 20.39 -7.04
N TYR A 5 14.14 20.11 -5.75
CA TYR A 5 13.96 18.75 -5.26
C TYR A 5 12.66 18.17 -5.85
N LYS A 6 12.80 17.24 -6.80
CA LYS A 6 11.67 16.54 -7.41
C LYS A 6 11.29 15.37 -6.50
N ILE A 7 10.13 15.47 -5.85
CA ILE A 7 9.60 14.39 -5.00
C ILE A 7 9.48 13.12 -5.85
N PRO A 8 10.01 11.96 -5.41
CA PRO A 8 9.89 10.72 -6.14
C PRO A 8 8.42 10.30 -6.22
N LYS A 9 7.99 9.84 -7.40
CA LYS A 9 6.60 9.49 -7.68
C LYS A 9 6.11 8.33 -6.80
N LEU A 10 7.01 7.43 -6.43
CA LEU A 10 6.80 6.34 -5.48
C LEU A 10 6.48 6.87 -4.08
N ALA A 11 7.16 7.93 -3.62
CA ALA A 11 6.82 8.56 -2.34
C ALA A 11 5.44 9.20 -2.40
N LEU A 12 5.06 9.78 -3.53
CA LEU A 12 3.71 10.31 -3.72
C LEU A 12 2.64 9.21 -3.70
N GLU A 13 2.92 8.04 -4.30
CA GLU A 13 2.04 6.87 -4.20
C GLU A 13 1.88 6.41 -2.74
N PHE A 14 2.97 6.34 -1.96
CA PHE A 14 2.90 6.01 -0.53
C PHE A 14 2.08 7.00 0.28
N ILE A 15 2.27 8.31 0.04
CA ILE A 15 1.45 9.35 0.65
C ILE A 15 -0.01 9.18 0.25
N GLY A 16 -0.28 8.84 -1.01
CA GLY A 16 -1.61 8.53 -1.52
C GLY A 16 -2.27 7.39 -0.74
N TYR A 17 -1.58 6.26 -0.54
CA TYR A 17 -2.08 5.13 0.25
C TYR A 17 -2.31 5.48 1.72
N LEU A 18 -1.43 6.33 2.30
CA LEU A 18 -1.63 6.85 3.66
C LEU A 18 -2.91 7.69 3.73
N VAL A 19 -3.12 8.61 2.80
CA VAL A 19 -4.32 9.45 2.77
C VAL A 19 -5.58 8.61 2.56
N ILE A 20 -5.54 7.63 1.65
CA ILE A 20 -6.67 6.72 1.40
C ILE A 20 -7.00 5.91 2.66
N SER A 21 -5.99 5.35 3.34
CA SER A 21 -6.22 4.59 4.59
C SER A 21 -6.77 5.46 5.71
N VAL A 22 -6.34 6.74 5.84
CA VAL A 22 -6.93 7.70 6.78
C VAL A 22 -8.40 7.97 6.44
N ILE A 23 -8.72 8.19 5.16
CA ILE A 23 -10.11 8.41 4.71
C ILE A 23 -10.98 7.19 5.06
N ILE A 24 -10.49 5.98 4.78
CA ILE A 24 -11.18 4.73 5.13
C ILE A 24 -11.41 4.65 6.64
N ALA A 25 -10.43 5.00 7.46
CA ALA A 25 -10.54 4.97 8.91
C ALA A 25 -11.56 5.99 9.45
N ILE A 26 -11.57 7.21 8.91
CA ILE A 26 -12.55 8.25 9.27
C ILE A 26 -13.97 7.79 8.90
N PHE A 27 -14.13 7.25 7.69
CA PHE A 27 -15.41 6.69 7.24
C PHE A 27 -15.86 5.55 8.17
N ASN A 28 -14.96 4.63 8.51
CA ASN A 28 -15.26 3.51 9.41
C ASN A 28 -15.68 4.00 10.80
N PHE A 29 -14.97 4.98 11.36
CA PHE A 29 -15.33 5.58 12.64
C PHE A 29 -16.74 6.18 12.61
N ALA A 30 -17.06 6.99 11.60
CA ALA A 30 -18.37 7.62 11.46
C ALA A 30 -19.49 6.57 11.31
N PHE A 31 -19.22 5.53 10.52
CA PHE A 31 -20.15 4.42 10.30
C PHE A 31 -20.41 3.62 11.58
N LEU A 32 -19.35 3.19 12.27
CA LEU A 32 -19.44 2.44 13.53
C LEU A 32 -20.14 3.24 14.63
N TYR A 33 -19.81 4.53 14.75
CA TYR A 33 -20.45 5.41 15.72
C TYR A 33 -21.96 5.55 15.43
N SER A 34 -22.33 5.71 14.16
CA SER A 34 -23.74 5.82 13.73
C SER A 34 -24.53 4.52 14.00
N ILE A 35 -23.94 3.36 13.72
CA ILE A 35 -24.54 2.06 14.03
C ILE A 35 -24.72 1.89 15.54
N SER A 36 -23.69 2.22 16.32
CA SER A 36 -23.71 2.06 17.77
C SER A 36 -24.83 2.89 18.41
N ILE A 37 -24.98 4.15 18.00
CA ILE A 37 -26.10 4.99 18.46
C ILE A 37 -27.46 4.41 18.04
N SER A 38 -27.58 3.95 16.79
CA SER A 38 -28.83 3.37 16.28
C SER A 38 -29.22 2.10 17.04
N PHE A 39 -28.23 1.30 17.42
CA PHE A 39 -28.44 0.11 18.24
C PHE A 39 -28.94 0.46 19.64
N VAL A 40 -28.31 1.42 20.32
CA VAL A 40 -28.74 1.89 21.64
C VAL A 40 -30.16 2.46 21.59
N LYS A 41 -30.49 3.28 20.58
CA LYS A 41 -31.85 3.82 20.40
C LYS A 41 -32.91 2.72 20.28
N LYS A 42 -32.66 1.70 19.46
CA LYS A 42 -33.57 0.55 19.32
C LYS A 42 -33.77 -0.22 20.63
N LEU A 43 -32.76 -0.29 21.49
CA LEU A 43 -32.89 -0.95 22.79
C LEU A 43 -33.72 -0.14 23.77
N ILE A 44 -33.64 1.19 23.72
CA ILE A 44 -34.48 2.10 24.50
C ILE A 44 -35.93 2.02 24.04
N GLU A 45 -36.19 2.03 22.72
CA GLU A 45 -37.54 1.89 22.16
C GLU A 45 -38.21 0.58 22.60
N LYS A 46 -37.44 -0.49 22.78
CA LYS A 46 -37.92 -1.78 23.29
C LYS A 46 -38.10 -1.83 24.81
N GLY A 47 -37.78 -0.76 25.54
CA GLY A 47 -37.94 -0.66 26.99
C GLY A 47 -36.83 -1.33 27.81
N TYR A 48 -35.72 -1.78 27.19
CA TYR A 48 -34.61 -2.40 27.93
C TYR A 48 -33.80 -1.39 28.74
N TYR A 49 -33.76 -0.13 28.31
CA TYR A 49 -32.98 0.93 28.94
C TYR A 49 -33.77 2.23 29.02
N SER A 50 -33.42 3.05 30.01
CA SER A 50 -34.03 4.37 30.20
C SER A 50 -33.61 5.34 29.08
N PRO A 51 -34.49 6.27 28.64
CA PRO A 51 -34.15 7.30 27.65
C PRO A 51 -32.93 8.15 28.00
N TYR A 52 -32.63 8.33 29.29
CA TYR A 52 -31.47 9.09 29.77
C TYR A 52 -30.11 8.40 29.51
N THR A 53 -30.11 7.12 29.13
CA THR A 53 -28.90 6.32 28.88
C THR A 53 -28.03 6.90 27.76
N ILE A 54 -28.64 7.53 26.73
CA ILE A 54 -27.89 8.17 25.63
C ILE A 54 -27.21 9.46 26.09
N SER A 55 -27.70 10.10 27.16
CA SER A 55 -27.14 11.35 27.69
C SER A 55 -26.07 11.11 28.76
N ASP A 56 -25.79 9.86 29.14
CA ASP A 56 -24.72 9.55 30.09
C ASP A 56 -23.34 9.83 29.47
N PRO A 57 -22.58 10.81 30.00
CA PRO A 57 -21.27 11.15 29.47
C PRO A 57 -20.27 9.99 29.54
N LYS A 58 -20.39 9.09 30.53
CA LYS A 58 -19.50 7.93 30.66
C LYS A 58 -19.74 6.96 29.51
N LEU A 59 -20.99 6.68 29.17
CA LEU A 59 -21.33 5.76 28.07
C LEU A 59 -20.84 6.31 26.74
N ILE A 60 -21.10 7.60 26.45
CA ILE A 60 -20.62 8.25 25.23
C ILE A 60 -19.09 8.17 25.13
N TYR A 61 -18.39 8.39 26.24
CA TYR A 61 -16.93 8.31 26.28
C TYR A 61 -16.41 6.92 25.93
N TRP A 62 -16.92 5.87 26.60
CA TRP A 62 -16.51 4.49 26.34
C TRP A 62 -16.84 4.02 24.92
N LEU A 63 -18.00 4.42 24.40
CA LEU A 63 -18.42 4.13 23.03
C LEU A 63 -17.51 4.82 22.01
N LYS A 64 -17.18 6.10 22.21
CA LYS A 64 -16.23 6.80 21.33
C LYS A 64 -14.85 6.15 21.37
N LEU A 65 -14.37 5.78 22.56
CA LEU A 65 -13.07 5.16 22.73
C LEU A 65 -12.99 3.81 21.98
N SER A 66 -14.02 2.97 22.09
CA SER A 66 -14.05 1.68 21.38
C SER A 66 -14.16 1.85 19.86
N CYS A 67 -14.90 2.85 19.38
CA CYS A 67 -14.96 3.18 17.95
C CYS A 67 -13.59 3.68 17.43
N ILE A 68 -12.89 4.52 18.18
CA ILE A 68 -11.55 5.02 17.81
C ILE A 68 -10.55 3.87 17.75
N LEU A 69 -10.53 3.00 18.76
CA LEU A 69 -9.64 1.84 18.79
C LEU A 69 -9.87 0.93 17.56
N THR A 70 -11.13 0.64 17.24
CA THR A 70 -11.48 -0.16 16.06
C THR A 70 -11.05 0.53 14.76
N ALA A 71 -11.30 1.84 14.63
CA ALA A 71 -10.90 2.60 13.45
C ALA A 71 -9.37 2.64 13.26
N LEU A 72 -8.60 2.74 14.35
CA LEU A 72 -7.14 2.66 14.35
C LEU A 72 -6.64 1.30 13.87
N VAL A 73 -7.25 0.21 14.33
CA VAL A 73 -6.88 -1.14 13.88
C VAL A 73 -7.13 -1.29 12.37
N ILE A 74 -8.29 -0.83 11.89
CA ILE A 74 -8.64 -0.86 10.47
C ILE A 74 -7.66 -0.03 9.64
N PHE A 75 -7.28 1.16 10.13
CA PHE A 75 -6.27 1.99 9.49
C PHE A 75 -4.97 1.21 9.26
N PHE A 76 -4.43 0.56 10.30
CA PHE A 76 -3.18 -0.19 10.17
C PHE A 76 -3.30 -1.38 9.23
N ILE A 77 -4.43 -2.11 9.24
CA ILE A 77 -4.66 -3.23 8.33
C ILE A 77 -4.61 -2.75 6.87
N PHE A 78 -5.35 -1.70 6.52
CA PHE A 78 -5.35 -1.18 5.14
C PHE A 78 -4.01 -0.57 4.76
N PHE A 79 -3.37 0.15 5.66
CA PHE A 79 -2.06 0.75 5.41
C PHE A 79 -0.99 -0.32 5.13
N ILE A 80 -0.93 -1.37 5.96
CA ILE A 80 0.00 -2.50 5.77
C ILE A 80 -0.35 -3.26 4.49
N PHE A 81 -1.62 -3.44 4.17
CA PHE A 81 -2.05 -4.08 2.93
C PHE A 81 -1.50 -3.35 1.68
N PHE A 82 -1.69 -2.03 1.60
CA PHE A 82 -1.15 -1.23 0.49
C PHE A 82 0.37 -1.24 0.45
N LEU A 83 1.02 -1.21 1.61
CA LEU A 83 2.48 -1.29 1.70
C LEU A 83 3.01 -2.66 1.25
N GLY A 84 2.30 -3.73 1.60
CA GLY A 84 2.63 -5.11 1.24
C GLY A 84 2.66 -5.33 -0.26
N GLU A 85 1.76 -4.71 -1.02
CA GLU A 85 1.75 -4.77 -2.48
C GLU A 85 3.08 -4.25 -3.09
N LYS A 86 3.57 -3.12 -2.60
CA LYS A 86 4.85 -2.52 -3.07
C LYS A 86 6.06 -3.34 -2.64
N ILE A 87 6.06 -3.85 -1.40
CA ILE A 87 7.13 -4.73 -0.92
C ILE A 87 7.19 -6.01 -1.77
N SER A 88 6.04 -6.58 -2.12
CA SER A 88 5.96 -7.76 -2.98
C SER A 88 6.60 -7.51 -4.34
N TYR A 89 6.35 -6.35 -4.95
CA TYR A 89 6.99 -5.99 -6.22
C TYR A 89 8.52 -5.83 -6.11
N ILE A 90 9.02 -5.25 -5.02
CA ILE A 90 10.47 -5.17 -4.76
C ILE A 90 11.09 -6.57 -4.63
N LEU A 91 10.41 -7.49 -3.93
CA LEU A 91 10.85 -8.88 -3.80
C LEU A 91 10.84 -9.61 -5.15
N TYR A 92 9.83 -9.34 -6.00
CA TYR A 92 9.76 -9.86 -7.36
C TYR A 92 10.94 -9.39 -8.22
N ILE A 93 11.27 -8.08 -8.20
CA ILE A 93 12.45 -7.54 -8.89
C ILE A 93 13.73 -8.23 -8.38
N THR A 94 13.86 -8.39 -7.06
CA THR A 94 15.03 -9.04 -6.44
C THR A 94 15.21 -10.48 -6.91
N LYS A 95 14.13 -11.28 -6.92
CA LYS A 95 14.15 -12.66 -7.45
C LYS A 95 14.47 -12.68 -8.95
N SER A 96 13.93 -11.74 -9.71
CA SER A 96 14.19 -11.63 -11.14
C SER A 96 15.67 -11.34 -11.44
N ILE A 97 16.32 -10.49 -10.64
CA ILE A 97 17.76 -10.24 -10.74
C ILE A 97 18.57 -11.51 -10.48
N GLN A 98 18.13 -12.38 -9.56
CA GLN A 98 18.80 -13.67 -9.32
C GLN A 98 18.72 -14.59 -10.55
N ILE A 99 17.60 -14.60 -11.27
CA ILE A 99 17.44 -15.35 -12.54
C ILE A 99 18.37 -14.79 -13.62
N LEU A 100 18.49 -13.48 -13.75
CA LEU A 100 19.44 -12.85 -14.68
C LEU A 100 20.89 -13.25 -14.36
N LYS A 101 21.25 -13.24 -13.06
CA LYS A 101 22.59 -13.64 -12.60
C LYS A 101 22.89 -15.13 -12.84
N SER A 102 21.89 -16.00 -12.96
CA SER A 102 22.11 -17.41 -13.27
C SER A 102 22.41 -17.67 -14.75
N GLY A 103 22.63 -16.61 -15.55
CA GLY A 103 22.95 -16.69 -16.98
C GLY A 103 21.73 -16.62 -17.90
N ASN A 104 20.50 -16.60 -17.35
CA ASN A 104 19.30 -16.45 -18.15
C ASN A 104 19.00 -14.98 -18.46
N LEU A 105 19.78 -14.38 -19.35
CA LEU A 105 19.59 -13.02 -19.82
C LEU A 105 18.43 -12.84 -20.81
N THR A 106 17.65 -13.89 -21.10
CA THR A 106 16.43 -13.77 -21.90
C THR A 106 15.21 -13.41 -21.05
N PHE A 107 15.28 -13.66 -19.73
CA PHE A 107 14.23 -13.27 -18.79
C PHE A 107 14.04 -11.76 -18.76
N ARG A 108 12.78 -11.31 -18.68
CA ARG A 108 12.42 -9.89 -18.61
C ARG A 108 11.55 -9.67 -17.38
N ILE A 109 11.91 -8.66 -16.60
CA ILE A 109 11.15 -8.21 -15.43
C ILE A 109 9.91 -7.47 -15.94
N GLU A 110 8.74 -7.82 -15.44
CA GLU A 110 7.52 -7.07 -15.74
C GLU A 110 7.58 -5.66 -15.13
N SER A 111 7.32 -4.64 -15.94
CA SER A 111 7.27 -3.24 -15.53
C SER A 111 5.86 -2.91 -15.05
N VAL A 112 5.68 -2.78 -13.73
CA VAL A 112 4.36 -2.58 -13.10
C VAL A 112 4.22 -1.15 -12.60
N GLY A 113 3.24 -0.44 -13.14
CA GLY A 113 2.96 0.95 -12.79
C GLY A 113 3.81 1.95 -13.57
N ASN A 114 3.95 3.17 -13.04
CA ASN A 114 4.72 4.24 -13.68
C ASN A 114 5.44 5.03 -12.60
N ASN A 115 6.31 4.37 -11.84
CA ASN A 115 7.03 4.92 -10.70
C ASN A 115 8.51 4.51 -10.75
N GLU A 116 9.26 4.81 -9.70
CA GLU A 116 10.68 4.51 -9.62
C GLU A 116 10.97 3.00 -9.66
N LEU A 117 10.05 2.15 -9.18
CA LEU A 117 10.22 0.69 -9.24
C LEU A 117 10.03 0.17 -10.67
N SER A 118 9.05 0.70 -11.42
CA SER A 118 8.86 0.32 -12.83
C SER A 118 10.06 0.75 -13.68
N LYS A 119 10.56 1.99 -13.46
CA LYS A 119 11.79 2.47 -14.09
C LYS A 119 13.02 1.62 -13.74
N LEU A 120 13.09 1.12 -12.50
CA LEU A 120 14.15 0.21 -12.08
C LEU A 120 14.06 -1.12 -12.86
N ALA A 121 12.86 -1.70 -12.99
CA ALA A 121 12.64 -2.89 -13.79
C ALA A 121 13.07 -2.69 -15.26
N ASP A 122 12.67 -1.56 -15.87
CA ASP A 122 13.04 -1.21 -17.25
C ASP A 122 14.56 -1.03 -17.42
N THR A 123 15.21 -0.39 -16.45
CA THR A 123 16.66 -0.20 -16.44
C THR A 123 17.39 -1.54 -16.38
N ILE A 124 16.93 -2.47 -15.53
CA ILE A 124 17.51 -3.81 -15.43
C ILE A 124 17.30 -4.60 -16.72
N ASN A 125 16.12 -4.52 -17.34
CA ASN A 125 15.87 -5.17 -18.62
C ASN A 125 16.79 -4.65 -19.72
N SER A 126 16.98 -3.33 -19.79
CA SER A 126 17.88 -2.69 -20.75
C SER A 126 19.34 -3.13 -20.54
N PHE A 127 19.76 -3.24 -19.28
CA PHE A 127 21.08 -3.76 -18.94
C PHE A 127 21.26 -5.23 -19.36
N SER A 128 20.27 -6.09 -19.12
CA SER A 128 20.31 -7.49 -19.55
C SER A 128 20.44 -7.64 -21.07
N ILE A 129 19.74 -6.79 -21.83
CA ILE A 129 19.82 -6.77 -23.30
C ILE A 129 21.21 -6.36 -23.77
N ALA A 130 21.77 -5.29 -23.19
CA ALA A 130 23.11 -4.82 -23.55
C ALA A 130 24.17 -5.89 -23.29
N LEU A 131 24.09 -6.57 -22.16
CA LEU A 131 25.00 -7.67 -21.81
C LEU A 131 24.85 -8.86 -22.78
N GLN A 132 23.61 -9.22 -23.13
CA GLN A 132 23.34 -10.28 -24.11
C GLN A 132 23.95 -9.95 -25.48
N ASN A 133 23.77 -8.73 -25.96
CA ASN A 133 24.33 -8.27 -27.23
C ASN A 133 25.85 -8.27 -27.21
N HIS A 134 26.47 -7.87 -26.10
CA HIS A 134 27.93 -7.89 -25.95
C HIS A 134 28.49 -9.30 -26.07
N MET A 135 27.92 -10.27 -25.34
CA MET A 135 28.34 -11.66 -25.43
C MET A 135 28.14 -12.25 -26.84
N GLN A 136 27.04 -11.92 -27.50
CA GLN A 136 26.78 -12.38 -28.87
C GLN A 136 27.77 -11.80 -29.90
N ASN A 137 28.18 -10.54 -29.71
CA ASN A 137 29.18 -9.90 -30.55
C ASN A 137 30.58 -10.51 -30.35
N GLU A 138 30.97 -10.83 -29.12
CA GLU A 138 32.24 -11.53 -28.84
C GLU A 138 32.29 -12.92 -29.47
N VAL A 139 31.19 -13.67 -29.36
CA VAL A 139 31.06 -14.99 -30.02
C VAL A 139 31.17 -14.85 -31.54
N THR A 140 30.45 -13.89 -32.14
CA THR A 140 30.45 -13.69 -33.60
C THR A 140 31.82 -13.24 -34.12
N ASN A 141 32.52 -12.36 -33.40
CA ASN A 141 33.87 -11.93 -33.77
C ASN A 141 34.93 -13.03 -33.60
N SER A 142 34.70 -14.04 -32.75
CA SER A 142 35.63 -15.16 -32.57
C SER A 142 35.59 -16.17 -33.73
N TYR A 143 34.58 -16.10 -34.61
CA TYR A 143 34.44 -16.97 -35.79
C TYR A 143 34.77 -16.27 -37.12
N LYS A 144 35.24 -15.01 -37.07
CA LYS A 144 35.80 -14.28 -38.22
C LYS A 144 37.32 -14.29 -38.17
#